data_AF-A0A1X0XI03-F1
#
_entry.id   AF-A0A1X0XI03-F1
#
_cell.length_a   1.000
_cell.length_b   1.000
_cell.length_c   1.000
_cell.angle_alpha   90.00
_cell.angle_beta   90.00
_cell.angle_gamma   90.00
#
_symmetry.space_group_name_H-M   'P 1'
#
loop_
_entity.id
_entity.type
_entity.pdbx_description
1 polymer ?
#
loop_
_entity_poly.entity_id
_entity_poly.type
_entity_poly.pdbx_seq_one_letter_code
_entity_poly.pdbx_strand_id
1 'polypeptide(L)'
;MAAPAGPYQCAELAIWEELTRSLTAYPRIWGSVEEGAMLLGEEVDELWEDVRANRIDHARIEATQAGAMAVRFIADLYNPIGPAGDRCRAALAEQRAVRAAVGPRRALSSSHEGFGFLRREYDALWSAIRFDDPARPAAARVAGMAVRFIAEITSTPMVLGRAR
;
A
#
# COMPACT_ATOMS: atom_id res chain seq x y z
N MET A 1 -13.38 0.17 -27.69
CA MET A 1 -12.12 0.06 -26.93
C MET A 1 -12.24 0.91 -25.69
N ALA A 2 -12.20 0.33 -24.49
CA ALA A 2 -12.11 1.11 -23.26
C ALA A 2 -10.78 1.88 -23.24
N ALA A 3 -10.77 3.10 -22.71
CA ALA A 3 -9.54 3.86 -22.54
C ALA A 3 -8.54 3.06 -21.69
N PRO A 4 -7.22 3.16 -21.94
CA PRO A 4 -6.23 2.53 -21.09
C PRO A 4 -6.40 2.99 -19.64
N ALA A 5 -6.32 2.05 -18.70
CA ALA A 5 -6.42 2.33 -17.28
C ALA A 5 -5.37 3.36 -16.87
N GLY A 6 -5.76 4.35 -16.06
CA GLY A 6 -4.82 5.34 -15.52
C GLY A 6 -3.82 4.72 -14.54
N PRO A 7 -2.69 5.38 -14.23
CA PRO A 7 -1.63 4.81 -13.38
C PRO A 7 -2.11 4.38 -11.99
N TYR A 8 -3.05 5.12 -11.39
CA TYR A 8 -3.67 4.74 -10.13
C TYR A 8 -4.53 3.48 -10.22
N GLN A 9 -5.23 3.29 -11.34
CA GLN A 9 -6.02 2.08 -11.55
C GLN A 9 -5.11 0.86 -11.74
N CYS A 10 -3.98 1.01 -12.44
CA CYS A 10 -2.96 -0.04 -12.54
C CYS A 10 -2.36 -0.39 -11.17
N ALA A 11 -2.08 0.60 -10.33
CA ALA A 11 -1.59 0.38 -8.97
C ALA A 11 -2.61 -0.37 -8.08
N GLU A 12 -3.89 -0.02 -8.17
CA GLU A 12 -4.95 -0.73 -7.45
C GLU A 12 -5.13 -2.16 -7.93
N LEU A 13 -4.96 -2.41 -9.24
CA LEU A 13 -4.97 -3.76 -9.80
C LEU A 13 -3.79 -4.60 -9.29
N ALA A 14 -2.58 -4.02 -9.24
CA ALA A 14 -1.41 -4.70 -8.68
C ALA A 14 -1.63 -5.11 -7.21
N ILE A 15 -2.19 -4.22 -6.39
CA ILE A 15 -2.54 -4.55 -5.00
C ILE A 15 -3.61 -5.65 -4.94
N TRP A 16 -4.61 -5.62 -5.82
CA TRP A 16 -5.64 -6.66 -5.86
C TRP A 16 -5.06 -8.04 -6.24
N GLU A 17 -4.13 -8.09 -7.19
CA GLU A 17 -3.45 -9.31 -7.60
C GLU A 17 -2.59 -9.87 -6.46
N GLU A 18 -1.83 -9.02 -5.78
CA GLU A 18 -1.04 -9.40 -4.60
C GLU A 18 -1.92 -9.89 -3.45
N LEU A 19 -3.01 -9.17 -3.17
CA LEU A 19 -3.99 -9.57 -2.16
C LEU A 19 -4.59 -10.94 -2.45
N THR A 20 -4.94 -11.21 -3.71
CA THR A 20 -5.48 -12.51 -4.14
C THR A 20 -4.45 -13.62 -3.96
N ARG A 21 -3.17 -13.34 -4.29
CA ARG A 21 -2.06 -14.26 -4.06
C ARG A 21 -1.86 -14.55 -2.56
N SER A 22 -1.84 -13.50 -1.73
CA SER A 22 -1.69 -13.61 -0.28
C SER A 22 -2.82 -14.40 0.37
N LEU A 23 -4.07 -14.17 -0.03
CA LEU A 23 -5.22 -14.94 0.47
C LEU A 23 -5.18 -16.42 0.07
N THR A 24 -4.60 -16.72 -1.11
CA THR A 24 -4.43 -18.10 -1.58
C THR A 24 -3.31 -18.82 -0.80
N ALA A 25 -2.19 -18.14 -0.58
CA ALA A 25 -1.05 -18.69 0.16
C ALA A 25 -1.32 -18.79 1.67
N TYR A 26 -2.04 -17.80 2.22
CA TYR A 26 -2.29 -17.64 3.65
C TYR A 26 -3.79 -17.39 3.91
N PRO A 27 -4.65 -18.42 3.79
CA PRO A 27 -6.11 -18.28 3.84
C PRO A 27 -6.65 -17.97 5.23
N ARG A 28 -5.83 -18.12 6.27
CA ARG A 28 -6.24 -17.83 7.65
C ARG A 28 -6.44 -16.33 7.83
N ILE A 29 -7.56 -15.96 8.46
CA ILE A 29 -7.83 -14.61 8.97
C ILE A 29 -6.84 -14.30 10.10
N TRP A 30 -6.25 -13.10 10.10
CA TRP A 30 -5.35 -12.66 11.16
C TRP A 30 -6.02 -12.65 12.54
N GLY A 31 -5.27 -13.05 13.55
CA GLY A 31 -5.78 -13.27 14.91
C GLY A 31 -5.77 -12.02 15.78
N SER A 32 -4.96 -11.02 15.45
CA SER A 32 -4.92 -9.75 16.18
C SER A 32 -4.44 -8.57 15.33
N VAL A 33 -4.67 -7.35 15.85
CA VAL A 33 -4.18 -6.11 15.23
C VAL A 33 -2.66 -6.00 15.30
N GLU A 34 -2.03 -6.52 16.34
CA GLU A 34 -0.56 -6.57 16.46
C GLU A 34 0.04 -7.50 15.41
N GLU A 35 -0.55 -8.69 15.21
CA GLU A 35 -0.13 -9.62 14.16
C GLU A 35 -0.17 -8.93 12.79
N GLY A 36 -1.32 -8.34 12.45
CA GLY A 36 -1.49 -7.67 11.17
C GLY A 36 -0.57 -6.46 10.98
N ALA A 37 -0.30 -5.70 12.04
CA ALA A 37 0.61 -4.56 11.98
C ALA A 37 2.07 -4.99 11.86
N MET A 38 2.48 -6.08 12.53
CA MET A 38 3.82 -6.62 12.37
C MET A 38 4.08 -7.12 10.94
N LEU A 39 3.13 -7.86 10.36
CA LEU A 39 3.22 -8.32 8.97
C LEU A 39 3.27 -7.15 7.99
N LEU A 40 2.42 -6.13 8.18
CA LEU A 40 2.51 -4.90 7.38
C LEU A 40 3.85 -4.17 7.59
N GLY A 41 4.37 -4.16 8.81
CA GLY A 41 5.64 -3.51 9.14
C GLY A 41 6.84 -4.12 8.42
N GLU A 42 6.84 -5.44 8.24
CA GLU A 42 7.85 -6.18 7.45
C GLU A 42 7.91 -5.63 6.02
N GLU A 43 6.78 -5.52 5.33
CA GLU A 43 6.69 -4.97 3.98
C GLU A 43 7.16 -3.50 3.89
N VAL A 44 6.88 -2.72 4.94
CA VAL A 44 7.31 -1.31 5.02
C VAL A 44 8.82 -1.21 5.24
N ASP A 45 9.42 -2.15 5.97
CA ASP A 45 10.86 -2.24 6.17
C ASP A 45 11.56 -2.70 4.88
N GLU A 46 11.06 -3.73 4.19
CA GLU A 46 11.60 -4.19 2.90
C GLU A 46 11.51 -3.10 1.82
N LEU A 47 10.38 -2.40 1.74
CA LEU A 47 10.23 -1.21 0.90
C LEU A 47 11.33 -0.18 1.17
N TRP A 48 11.67 0.05 2.44
CA TRP A 48 12.73 1.00 2.79
C TRP A 48 14.10 0.53 2.32
N GLU A 49 14.39 -0.77 2.45
CA GLU A 49 15.65 -1.35 1.97
C GLU A 49 15.84 -1.12 0.47
N ASP A 50 14.78 -1.33 -0.32
CA ASP A 50 14.83 -1.10 -1.76
C ASP A 50 14.90 0.37 -2.15
N VAL A 51 14.18 1.25 -1.44
CA VAL A 51 14.26 2.69 -1.65
C VAL A 51 15.68 3.20 -1.39
N ARG A 52 16.31 2.77 -0.29
CA ARG A 52 17.71 3.11 0.04
C ARG A 52 18.69 2.56 -0.98
N ALA A 53 18.45 1.35 -1.47
CA ALA A 53 19.29 0.72 -2.47
C ALA A 53 19.01 1.20 -3.91
N ASN A 54 18.09 2.14 -4.10
CA ASN A 54 17.66 2.65 -5.40
C ASN A 54 17.14 1.54 -6.35
N ARG A 55 16.56 0.47 -5.80
CA ARG A 55 15.94 -0.63 -6.54
C ARG A 55 14.46 -0.32 -6.77
N ILE A 56 14.17 0.63 -7.67
CA ILE A 56 12.81 1.19 -7.82
C ILE A 56 11.77 0.14 -8.23
N ASP A 57 12.12 -0.82 -9.10
CA ASP A 57 11.20 -1.89 -9.47
C ASP A 57 10.84 -2.78 -8.26
N HIS A 58 11.83 -3.12 -7.43
CA HIS A 58 11.60 -3.88 -6.21
C HIS A 58 10.82 -3.07 -5.18
N ALA A 59 11.17 -1.79 -4.96
CA ALA A 59 10.40 -0.91 -4.09
C ALA A 59 8.91 -0.82 -4.51
N ARG A 60 8.59 -0.91 -5.80
CA ARG A 60 7.19 -0.95 -6.25
C ARG A 60 6.51 -2.29 -5.91
N ILE A 61 7.26 -3.39 -5.91
CA ILE A 61 6.77 -4.70 -5.46
C ILE A 61 6.47 -4.63 -3.95
N GLU A 62 7.40 -4.14 -3.13
CA GLU A 62 7.18 -4.10 -1.67
C GLU A 62 6.09 -3.09 -1.30
N ALA A 63 5.97 -1.98 -2.04
CA ALA A 63 4.82 -1.08 -1.88
C ALA A 63 3.49 -1.77 -2.24
N THR A 64 3.48 -2.69 -3.21
CA THR A 64 2.30 -3.48 -3.58
C THR A 64 1.94 -4.45 -2.46
N GLN A 65 2.94 -5.12 -1.86
CA GLN A 65 2.76 -6.03 -0.74
C GLN A 65 2.29 -5.29 0.53
N ALA A 66 2.91 -4.16 0.87
CA ALA A 66 2.46 -3.28 1.94
C ALA A 66 1.00 -2.81 1.72
N GLY A 67 0.65 -2.43 0.48
CA GLY A 67 -0.73 -2.09 0.12
C GLY A 67 -1.70 -3.25 0.34
N ALA A 68 -1.32 -4.47 -0.08
CA ALA A 68 -2.11 -5.67 0.11
C ALA A 68 -2.27 -6.04 1.59
N MET A 69 -1.19 -5.96 2.39
CA MET A 69 -1.23 -6.23 3.83
C MET A 69 -2.09 -5.21 4.56
N ALA A 70 -2.05 -3.93 4.18
CA ALA A 70 -2.94 -2.91 4.74
C ALA A 70 -4.42 -3.16 4.39
N VAL A 71 -4.72 -3.66 3.18
CA VAL A 71 -6.09 -4.08 2.82
C VAL A 71 -6.51 -5.32 3.61
N ARG A 72 -5.63 -6.31 3.79
CA ARG A 72 -5.88 -7.47 4.66
C ARG A 72 -6.12 -7.07 6.10
N PHE A 73 -5.38 -6.10 6.63
CA PHE A 73 -5.57 -5.57 7.98
C PHE A 73 -7.03 -5.16 8.20
N ILE A 74 -7.60 -4.40 7.27
CA ILE A 74 -9.00 -3.97 7.34
C ILE A 74 -9.94 -5.17 7.13
N ALA A 75 -9.70 -5.96 6.08
CA ALA A 75 -10.60 -7.02 5.66
C ALA A 75 -10.70 -8.16 6.70
N ASP A 76 -9.58 -8.57 7.26
CA ASP A 76 -9.47 -9.70 8.19
C ASP A 76 -9.83 -9.29 9.62
N LEU A 77 -9.48 -8.07 10.06
CA LEU A 77 -9.64 -7.67 11.48
C LEU A 77 -10.89 -6.84 11.76
N TYR A 78 -11.42 -6.10 10.76
CA TYR A 78 -12.55 -5.18 10.97
C TYR A 78 -13.82 -5.57 10.21
N ASN A 79 -13.71 -6.41 9.19
CA ASN A 79 -14.86 -6.88 8.41
C ASN A 79 -14.88 -8.42 8.26
N PRO A 80 -14.64 -9.26 9.29
CA PRO A 80 -14.30 -10.69 9.12
C PRO A 80 -15.45 -11.59 8.58
N ILE A 81 -16.64 -11.03 8.35
CA ILE A 81 -17.82 -11.80 7.96
C ILE A 81 -17.99 -11.80 6.44
N GLY A 82 -18.20 -12.98 5.87
CA GLY A 82 -18.51 -13.16 4.45
C GLY A 82 -17.29 -13.52 3.57
N PRO A 83 -17.51 -13.65 2.24
CA PRO A 83 -16.47 -14.04 1.31
C PRO A 83 -15.29 -13.07 1.32
N ALA A 84 -14.06 -13.59 1.27
CA ALA A 84 -12.84 -12.77 1.31
C ALA A 84 -12.82 -11.66 0.25
N GLY A 85 -13.30 -11.96 -0.97
CA GLY A 85 -13.40 -10.99 -2.05
C GLY A 85 -14.29 -9.78 -1.73
N ASP A 86 -15.39 -9.98 -1.00
CA ASP A 86 -16.29 -8.88 -0.62
C ASP A 86 -15.66 -8.00 0.46
N ARG A 87 -15.05 -8.62 1.48
CA ARG A 87 -14.30 -7.92 2.55
C ARG A 87 -13.17 -7.08 1.97
N CYS A 88 -12.42 -7.62 1.02
CA CYS A 88 -11.33 -6.95 0.32
C CYS A 88 -11.82 -5.80 -0.57
N ARG A 89 -12.94 -5.98 -1.29
CA ARG A 89 -13.55 -4.90 -2.08
C ARG A 89 -14.00 -3.74 -1.21
N ALA A 90 -14.58 -4.01 -0.04
CA ALA A 90 -14.95 -2.97 0.92
C ALA A 90 -13.72 -2.20 1.44
N ALA A 91 -12.66 -2.91 1.83
CA ALA A 91 -11.41 -2.29 2.28
C ALA A 91 -10.72 -1.46 1.16
N LEU A 92 -10.74 -1.93 -0.08
CA LEU A 92 -10.23 -1.16 -1.23
C LEU A 92 -11.09 0.09 -1.53
N ALA A 93 -12.39 0.05 -1.27
CA ALA A 93 -13.23 1.23 -1.39
C ALA A 93 -12.83 2.32 -0.37
N GLU A 94 -12.49 1.92 0.86
CA GLU A 94 -11.96 2.83 1.88
C GLU A 94 -10.61 3.42 1.47
N GLN A 95 -9.69 2.59 0.98
CA GLN A 95 -8.40 3.03 0.42
C GLN A 95 -8.60 4.10 -0.66
N ARG A 96 -9.52 3.86 -1.61
CA ARG A 96 -9.82 4.80 -2.69
C ARG A 96 -10.35 6.13 -2.17
N ALA A 97 -11.24 6.09 -1.18
CA ALA A 97 -11.84 7.28 -0.59
C ALA A 97 -10.79 8.19 0.09
N VAL A 98 -9.76 7.61 0.70
CA VAL A 98 -8.73 8.38 1.43
C VAL A 98 -7.46 8.69 0.62
N ARG A 99 -7.29 8.12 -0.59
CA ARG A 99 -6.08 8.28 -1.42
C ARG A 99 -5.69 9.73 -1.68
N ALA A 100 -6.67 10.62 -1.87
CA ALA A 100 -6.40 12.05 -2.11
C ALA A 100 -5.97 12.82 -0.85
N ALA A 101 -6.16 12.24 0.34
CA ALA A 101 -5.88 12.87 1.64
C ALA A 101 -4.55 12.40 2.28
N VAL A 102 -3.77 11.58 1.55
CA VAL A 102 -2.45 11.11 1.98
C VAL A 102 -1.35 11.71 1.10
N GLY A 103 -0.16 11.87 1.65
CA GLY A 103 0.97 12.46 0.93
C GLY A 103 0.80 13.96 0.63
N PRO A 104 1.64 14.52 -0.26
CA PRO A 104 1.54 15.93 -0.65
C PRO A 104 0.39 16.14 -1.65
N ARG A 105 -0.13 17.37 -1.77
CA ARG A 105 -1.19 17.70 -2.75
C ARG A 105 -0.72 17.64 -4.21
N ARG A 106 0.60 17.58 -4.42
CA ARG A 106 1.26 17.38 -5.73
C ARG A 106 1.68 15.92 -5.90
N ALA A 107 2.14 15.58 -7.10
CA ALA A 107 2.82 14.31 -7.34
C ALA A 107 4.07 14.18 -6.45
N LEU A 108 4.41 12.95 -6.08
CA LEU A 108 5.62 12.60 -5.35
C LEU A 108 6.85 12.98 -6.18
N SER A 109 7.82 13.62 -5.54
CA SER A 109 9.07 14.06 -6.15
C SER A 109 10.16 12.99 -6.15
N SER A 110 10.05 11.97 -5.30
CA SER A 110 11.01 10.87 -5.23
C SER A 110 10.45 9.66 -4.48
N SER A 111 11.10 8.51 -4.65
CA SER A 111 10.83 7.30 -3.86
C SER A 111 11.03 7.52 -2.36
N HIS A 112 12.02 8.34 -1.97
CA HIS A 112 12.26 8.68 -0.57
C HIS A 112 11.12 9.53 0.03
N GLU A 113 10.58 10.49 -0.72
CA GLU A 113 9.41 11.25 -0.29
C GLU A 113 8.19 10.32 -0.16
N GLY A 114 7.96 9.47 -1.17
CA GLY A 114 6.88 8.49 -1.15
C GLY A 114 6.94 7.56 0.06
N PHE A 115 8.12 7.00 0.34
CA PHE A 115 8.36 6.16 1.50
C PHE A 115 8.15 6.93 2.81
N GLY A 116 8.65 8.15 2.94
CA GLY A 116 8.48 8.94 4.16
C GLY A 116 7.01 9.17 4.52
N PHE A 117 6.17 9.44 3.52
CA PHE A 117 4.73 9.53 3.74
C PHE A 117 4.10 8.19 4.07
N LEU A 118 4.48 7.10 3.39
CA LEU A 118 3.96 5.76 3.68
C LEU A 118 4.33 5.32 5.10
N ARG A 119 5.60 5.47 5.52
CA ARG A 119 6.07 5.20 6.89
C ARG A 119 5.29 6.00 7.91
N ARG A 120 5.03 7.29 7.66
CA ARG A 120 4.21 8.11 8.57
C ARG A 120 2.80 7.53 8.78
N GLU A 121 2.15 7.05 7.72
CA GLU A 121 0.83 6.43 7.86
C GLU A 121 0.91 5.10 8.63
N TYR A 122 1.99 4.33 8.45
CA TYR A 122 2.24 3.11 9.22
C TYR A 122 2.53 3.42 10.69
N ASP A 123 3.33 4.43 11.00
CA ASP A 123 3.62 4.85 12.37
C ASP A 123 2.34 5.33 13.06
N ALA A 124 1.42 5.99 12.34
CA ALA A 124 0.11 6.36 12.84
C ALA A 124 -0.77 5.12 13.14
N LEU A 125 -0.72 4.09 12.30
CA LEU A 125 -1.38 2.81 12.55
C LEU A 125 -0.80 2.15 13.81
N TRP A 126 0.52 2.05 13.91
CA TRP A 126 1.19 1.46 15.06
C TRP A 126 0.86 2.22 16.34
N SER A 127 0.92 3.56 16.29
CA SER A 127 0.49 4.42 17.41
C SER A 127 -0.94 4.12 17.81
N ALA A 128 -1.87 4.02 16.87
CA ALA A 128 -3.27 3.74 17.19
C ALA A 128 -3.43 2.41 17.92
N ILE A 129 -2.75 1.35 17.47
CA ILE A 129 -2.76 0.04 18.14
C ILE A 129 -2.18 0.14 19.55
N ARG A 130 -1.06 0.85 19.73
CA ARG A 130 -0.38 0.98 21.02
C ARG A 130 -1.19 1.73 22.08
N PHE A 131 -2.13 2.57 21.66
CA PHE A 131 -2.95 3.40 22.54
C PHE A 131 -4.45 3.05 22.47
N ASP A 132 -4.79 1.87 21.93
CA ASP A 132 -6.17 1.37 21.78
C ASP A 132 -7.11 2.32 21.01
N ASP A 133 -6.55 3.14 20.11
CA ASP A 133 -7.30 3.98 19.18
C ASP A 133 -7.72 3.19 17.92
N PRO A 134 -8.74 3.65 17.17
CA PRO A 134 -9.15 3.01 15.92
C PRO A 134 -8.02 2.97 14.87
N ALA A 135 -7.47 1.78 14.59
CA ALA A 135 -6.38 1.62 13.63
C ALA A 135 -6.83 1.50 12.16
N ARG A 136 -8.10 1.12 11.91
CA ARG A 136 -8.66 0.96 10.55
C ARG A 136 -8.45 2.17 9.63
N PRO A 137 -8.70 3.44 10.06
CA PRO A 137 -8.45 4.59 9.21
C PRO A 137 -6.98 4.75 8.81
N ALA A 138 -6.03 4.44 9.71
CA ALA A 138 -4.61 4.50 9.42
C ALA A 138 -4.19 3.42 8.42
N ALA A 139 -4.72 2.19 8.55
CA ALA A 139 -4.51 1.12 7.56
C ALA A 139 -4.98 1.54 6.15
N ALA A 140 -6.16 2.16 6.04
CA ALA A 140 -6.67 2.65 4.76
C ALA A 140 -5.74 3.72 4.15
N ARG A 141 -5.12 4.55 4.99
CA ARG A 141 -4.15 5.57 4.58
C ARG A 141 -2.82 4.97 4.14
N VAL A 142 -2.33 3.90 4.80
CA VAL A 142 -1.17 3.13 4.31
C VAL A 142 -1.44 2.57 2.92
N ALA A 143 -2.58 1.88 2.74
CA ALA A 143 -2.99 1.37 1.43
C ALA A 143 -3.13 2.50 0.39
N GLY A 144 -3.64 3.66 0.80
CA GLY A 144 -3.73 4.85 -0.05
C GLY A 144 -2.36 5.37 -0.51
N MET A 145 -1.38 5.44 0.40
CA MET A 145 -0.02 5.84 0.02
C MET A 145 0.69 4.80 -0.81
N ALA A 146 0.47 3.50 -0.57
CA ALA A 146 1.00 2.43 -1.42
C ALA A 146 0.55 2.61 -2.88
N VAL A 147 -0.75 2.86 -3.11
CA VAL A 147 -1.27 3.15 -4.45
C VAL A 147 -0.58 4.36 -5.07
N ARG A 148 -0.40 5.44 -4.31
CA ARG A 148 0.31 6.63 -4.80
C ARG A 148 1.78 6.32 -5.14
N PHE A 149 2.47 5.58 -4.28
CA PHE A 149 3.86 5.19 -4.50
C PHE A 149 3.99 4.41 -5.81
N ILE A 150 3.19 3.37 -6.02
CA ILE A 150 3.23 2.54 -7.24
C ILE A 150 2.88 3.35 -8.50
N ALA A 151 1.89 4.24 -8.39
CA ALA A 151 1.40 5.02 -9.52
C ALA A 151 2.34 6.16 -9.94
N GLU A 152 3.00 6.81 -8.98
CA GLU A 152 3.76 8.04 -9.20
C GLU A 152 5.28 7.80 -9.25
N ILE A 153 5.77 6.73 -8.61
CA ILE A 153 7.18 6.36 -8.64
C ILE A 153 7.40 5.34 -9.75
N THR A 154 7.92 5.82 -10.88
CA THR A 154 8.25 4.99 -12.05
C THR A 154 9.75 4.85 -12.22
N SER A 155 10.19 3.72 -12.76
CA SER A 155 11.58 3.46 -13.13
C SER A 155 12.03 4.18 -14.42
N THR A 156 11.23 5.12 -14.95
CA THR A 156 11.45 5.78 -16.26
C THR A 156 12.85 6.43 -16.35
N PRO A 157 13.53 6.29 -17.51
CA PRO A 157 14.97 6.13 -17.58
C PRO A 157 15.73 7.45 -17.67
N MET A 158 17.00 7.41 -17.26
CA MET A 158 17.99 8.42 -17.59
C MET A 158 18.17 8.50 -19.11
N VAL A 159 17.32 9.26 -19.80
CA VAL A 159 17.57 9.71 -21.17
C VAL A 159 18.60 10.84 -21.05
N LEU A 160 19.88 10.46 -20.95
CA LEU A 160 20.98 11.37 -21.29
C LEU A 160 21.02 11.53 -22.81
N GLY A 161 20.00 12.20 -23.35
CA GLY A 161 20.06 12.79 -24.67
C GLY A 161 20.85 14.09 -24.60
N ARG A 162 22.17 14.01 -24.46
CA ARG A 162 23.04 15.10 -24.89
C ARG A 162 23.22 14.97 -26.41
N ALA A 163 22.35 15.66 -27.13
CA ALA A 163 22.64 16.22 -28.45
C ALA A 163 22.53 17.74 -28.25
N ARG A 164 23.49 18.60 -28.57
CA ARG A 164 24.75 18.53 -29.31
C ARG A 164 25.79 19.38 -28.58
#